data_AF-A0A524P375-F1
#
_entry.id   AF-A0A524P375-F1
#
_cell.length_a   1.000
_cell.length_b   1.000
_cell.length_c   1.000
_cell.angle_alpha   90.00
_cell.angle_beta   90.00
_cell.angle_gamma   90.00
#
_symmetry.space_group_name_H-M   'P 1'
#
loop_
_entity.id
_entity.type
_entity.pdbx_description
1 polymer ?
#
loop_
_entity_poly.entity_id
_entity_poly.type
_entity_poly.pdbx_seq_one_letter_code
_entity_poly.pdbx_strand_id
1 'polypeptide(L)'
;MDKDTASWPGLFITIEGIDGCGKSTLSRILAKYLKEHQIPVFLTAEPSKGIIGQLIRQNLQQNDVPAAIDALLFAADRIDHGTREILPWLQKGYV
;
A
#
# COMPACT_ATOMS: atom_id res chain seq x y z
N MET A 1 -29.37 2.08 5.47
CA MET A 1 -28.77 2.63 4.24
C MET A 1 -27.73 1.61 3.82
N ASP A 2 -28.08 0.82 2.82
CA ASP A 2 -27.44 -0.46 2.52
C ASP A 2 -25.94 -0.28 2.28
N LYS A 3 -25.14 -1.01 3.07
CA LYS A 3 -23.72 -1.22 2.79
C LYS A 3 -23.64 -2.30 1.72
N ASP A 4 -24.16 -2.01 0.54
CA ASP A 4 -23.87 -2.79 -0.66
C ASP A 4 -22.35 -2.88 -0.76
N THR A 5 -21.85 -4.10 -0.69
CA THR A 5 -20.43 -4.40 -0.89
C THR A 5 -20.02 -3.73 -2.20
N ALA A 6 -19.26 -2.63 -2.12
CA ALA A 6 -18.75 -1.97 -3.31
C ALA A 6 -17.96 -3.01 -4.11
N SER A 7 -18.58 -3.54 -5.16
CA SER A 7 -17.92 -4.45 -6.08
C SER A 7 -17.01 -3.58 -6.93
N TRP A 8 -15.76 -3.47 -6.48
CA TRP A 8 -14.73 -2.84 -7.28
C TRP A 8 -14.40 -3.76 -8.46
N PRO A 9 -14.18 -3.21 -9.68
CA PRO A 9 -13.77 -4.03 -10.81
C PRO A 9 -12.36 -4.61 -10.64
N GLY A 10 -11.53 -4.01 -9.78
CA GLY A 10 -10.18 -4.46 -9.44
C GLY A 10 -10.12 -5.33 -8.17
N LEU A 11 -8.96 -5.90 -7.90
CA LEU A 11 -8.70 -6.77 -6.74
C LEU A 11 -7.55 -6.21 -5.90
N PHE A 12 -7.78 -5.93 -4.62
CA PHE A 12 -6.71 -5.44 -3.74
C PHE A 12 -6.01 -6.58 -2.99
N ILE A 13 -4.70 -6.74 -3.18
CA ILE A 13 -3.88 -7.76 -2.50
C ILE A 13 -2.82 -7.09 -1.63
N THR A 14 -2.76 -7.44 -0.34
CA THR A 14 -1.73 -6.99 0.60
C THR A 14 -0.77 -8.13 0.95
N ILE A 15 0.53 -7.84 1.03
CA ILE A 15 1.57 -8.80 1.42
C ILE A 15 2.17 -8.37 2.77
N GLU A 16 1.82 -9.09 3.83
CA GLU A 16 2.18 -8.75 5.22
C GLU A 16 3.20 -9.72 5.83
N GLY A 17 3.93 -9.25 6.85
CA GLY A 17 4.93 -10.04 7.58
C GLY A 17 6.03 -9.20 8.23
N ILE A 18 6.90 -9.85 9.01
CA ILE A 18 8.03 -9.19 9.68
C ILE A 18 9.11 -8.73 8.69
N ASP A 19 10.01 -7.86 9.13
CA ASP A 19 11.12 -7.41 8.29
C ASP A 19 12.10 -8.54 7.96
N GLY A 20 12.59 -8.51 6.72
CA GLY A 20 13.45 -9.57 6.19
C GLY A 20 12.75 -10.86 5.77
N CYS A 21 11.43 -11.04 5.97
CA CYS A 21 10.74 -12.30 5.59
C CYS A 21 10.51 -12.49 4.08
N GLY A 22 10.87 -11.50 3.26
CA GLY A 22 10.78 -11.59 1.80
C GLY A 22 9.57 -10.93 1.14
N LYS A 23 8.77 -10.13 1.87
CA LYS A 23 7.57 -9.42 1.34
C LYS A 23 7.82 -8.73 -0.01
N SER A 24 8.86 -7.88 -0.07
CA SER A 24 9.20 -7.10 -1.26
C SER A 24 9.65 -7.98 -2.43
N THR A 25 10.24 -9.15 -2.14
CA THR A 25 10.61 -10.11 -3.17
C THR A 25 9.38 -10.81 -3.71
N LEU A 26 8.50 -11.30 -2.82
CA LEU A 26 7.25 -11.96 -3.19
C LEU A 26 6.34 -11.02 -4.00
N SER A 27 6.16 -9.77 -3.56
CA SER A 27 5.29 -8.82 -4.26
C SER A 27 5.76 -8.50 -5.68
N ARG A 28 7.08 -8.40 -5.91
CA ARG A 28 7.65 -8.24 -7.24
C ARG A 28 7.49 -9.48 -8.12
N ILE A 29 7.66 -10.67 -7.55
CA ILE A 29 7.45 -11.94 -8.26
C ILE A 29 5.99 -12.07 -8.69
N LEU A 30 5.05 -11.83 -7.77
CA LEU A 30 3.62 -11.87 -8.05
C LEU A 30 3.23 -10.85 -9.12
N ALA A 31 3.68 -9.59 -9.00
CA ALA A 31 3.39 -8.56 -9.99
C ALA A 31 3.96 -8.91 -11.38
N LYS A 32 5.14 -9.55 -11.44
CA LYS A 32 5.71 -10.03 -12.70
C LYS A 32 4.85 -11.15 -13.30
N TYR A 33 4.47 -12.14 -12.50
CA TYR A 33 3.60 -13.24 -12.92
C TYR A 33 2.27 -12.72 -13.49
N LEU A 34 1.60 -11.81 -12.80
CA LEU A 34 0.34 -11.20 -13.27
C LEU A 34 0.52 -10.49 -14.63
N LYS A 35 1.62 -9.74 -14.81
CA LYS A 35 1.93 -9.08 -16.09
C LYS A 35 2.17 -10.08 -17.22
N GLU A 36 2.89 -11.17 -16.95
CA GLU A 36 3.14 -12.25 -17.93
C GLU A 36 1.85 -12.93 -18.39
N HIS A 37 0.84 -12.97 -17.51
CA HIS A 37 -0.51 -13.45 -17.80
C HIS A 37 -1.48 -12.37 -18.30
N GLN A 38 -0.97 -11.20 -18.73
CA GLN A 38 -1.76 -10.09 -19.28
C GLN A 38 -2.81 -9.52 -18.30
N ILE A 39 -2.60 -9.72 -16.99
CA ILE A 39 -3.45 -9.14 -15.94
C ILE A 39 -2.87 -7.76 -15.57
N PRO A 40 -3.66 -6.68 -15.68
CA PRO A 40 -3.20 -5.34 -15.30
C PRO A 40 -2.96 -5.28 -13.79
N VAL A 41 -1.74 -4.90 -13.39
CA VAL A 41 -1.32 -4.86 -11.99
C VAL A 41 -0.58 -3.56 -11.66
N PHE A 42 -0.92 -2.96 -10.52
CA PHE A 42 -0.25 -1.79 -9.96
C PHE A 42 0.39 -2.15 -8.62
N LEU A 43 1.72 -2.30 -8.62
CA LEU A 43 2.47 -2.60 -7.40
C LEU A 43 2.80 -1.31 -6.64
N THR A 44 2.41 -1.24 -5.38
CA THR A 44 2.74 -0.13 -4.46
C THR A 44 3.07 -0.65 -3.05
N ALA A 45 3.48 0.23 -2.13
CA ALA A 45 3.89 -0.14 -0.77
C ALA A 45 3.75 1.01 0.23
N GLU A 46 3.51 0.66 1.50
CA GLU A 46 3.55 1.57 2.66
C GLU A 46 4.90 1.42 3.44
N PRO A 47 5.44 2.47 4.08
CA PRO A 47 5.04 3.88 3.95
C PRO A 47 5.12 4.35 2.49
N SER A 48 4.15 5.14 2.04
CA SER A 48 4.01 5.53 0.64
C SER A 48 5.18 6.41 0.17
N LYS A 49 5.20 6.72 -1.13
CA LYS A 49 6.10 7.73 -1.69
C LYS A 49 5.57 9.17 -1.55
N GLY A 50 4.39 9.35 -0.97
CA GLY A 50 3.79 10.65 -0.68
C GLY A 50 4.53 11.42 0.41
N ILE A 51 4.09 12.65 0.67
CA ILE A 51 4.74 13.55 1.64
C ILE A 51 4.73 12.92 3.04
N ILE A 52 3.63 12.28 3.44
CA ILE A 52 3.49 11.66 4.77
C ILE A 52 4.38 10.42 4.87
N GLY A 53 4.38 9.54 3.87
CA GLY A 53 5.25 8.38 3.83
C GLY A 53 6.75 8.73 3.85
N GLN A 54 7.14 9.82 3.20
CA GLN A 54 8.51 10.34 3.28
C GLN A 54 8.86 10.85 4.68
N LEU A 55 7.93 11.54 5.35
CA LEU A 55 8.11 12.00 6.72
C LEU A 55 8.28 10.82 7.70
N ILE A 56 7.48 9.77 7.56
CA ILE A 56 7.64 8.53 8.36
C ILE A 56 9.05 7.95 8.16
N ARG A 57 9.51 7.83 6.91
CA ARG A 57 10.84 7.29 6.58
C ARG A 57 11.98 8.10 7.19
N GLN A 58 11.81 9.42 7.33
CA GLN A 58 12.77 10.29 7.99
C GLN A 58 12.74 10.10 9.51
N ASN A 59 11.54 10.05 10.11
CA ASN A 59 11.35 9.88 11.55
C ASN A 59 11.93 8.56 12.07
N LEU A 60 11.70 7.45 11.35
CA LEU A 60 12.23 6.13 11.70
C LEU A 60 13.77 6.06 11.73
N GLN A 61 14.47 7.02 11.12
CA GLN A 61 15.93 7.10 11.18
C GLN A 61 16.44 7.84 12.43
N GLN A 62 15.61 8.71 13.03
CA GLN A 62 16.02 9.58 14.13
C GLN A 62 15.77 8.97 15.52
N ASN A 63 14.97 7.89 15.63
CA ASN A 63 14.66 7.13 16.86
C ASN A 63 14.07 7.92 18.07
N ASP A 64 13.82 9.22 17.94
CA ASP A 64 13.36 10.08 19.04
C ASP A 64 11.85 10.44 18.98
N VAL A 65 11.09 9.80 18.09
CA VAL A 65 9.65 10.07 17.94
C VAL A 65 8.83 9.12 18.83
N PRO A 66 7.90 9.63 19.67
CA PRO A 66 6.99 8.78 20.41
C PRO A 66 6.17 7.85 19.49
N ALA A 67 6.06 6.56 19.85
CA ALA A 67 5.36 5.55 19.05
C ALA A 67 3.90 5.92 18.70
N ALA A 68 3.22 6.69 19.55
CA ALA A 68 1.87 7.19 19.28
C ALA A 68 1.83 8.14 18.07
N ILE A 69 2.87 8.97 17.88
CA ILE A 69 2.98 9.87 16.73
C ILE A 69 3.22 9.05 15.46
N ASP A 70 4.12 8.06 15.50
CA ASP A 70 4.34 7.18 14.35
C ASP A 70 3.06 6.46 13.94
N ALA A 71 2.31 5.91 14.89
CA ALA A 71 1.03 5.27 14.60
C ALA A 71 0.03 6.21 13.88
N LEU A 72 -0.04 7.48 14.30
CA LEU A 72 -0.89 8.48 13.65
C LEU A 72 -0.39 8.84 12.25
N LEU A 73 0.93 8.96 12.07
CA LEU A 73 1.52 9.23 10.76
C LEU A 73 1.26 8.08 9.78
N PHE A 74 1.46 6.83 10.22
CA PHE A 74 1.13 5.65 9.40
C PHE A 74 -0.35 5.59 9.02
N ALA A 75 -1.25 5.92 9.95
CA ALA A 75 -2.68 6.00 9.64
C ALA A 75 -3.00 7.10 8.61
N ALA A 76 -2.36 8.26 8.73
CA ALA A 76 -2.52 9.36 7.79
C ALA A 76 -1.97 9.01 6.39
N ASP A 77 -0.79 8.39 6.33
CA ASP A 77 -0.17 7.93 5.08
C ASP A 77 -1.03 6.89 4.36
N ARG A 78 -1.63 5.95 5.09
CA ARG A 78 -2.56 4.96 4.52
C ARG A 78 -3.80 5.60 3.88
N ILE A 79 -4.37 6.63 4.51
CA ILE A 79 -5.52 7.36 3.95
C ILE A 79 -5.10 8.12 2.68
N ASP A 80 -3.97 8.83 2.73
CA ASP A 80 -3.44 9.55 1.56
C ASP A 80 -3.11 8.58 0.41
N HIS A 81 -2.43 7.48 0.71
CA HIS A 81 -2.06 6.46 -0.26
C HIS A 81 -3.27 5.76 -0.88
N GLY A 82 -4.24 5.41 -0.03
CA GLY A 82 -5.51 4.82 -0.44
C GLY A 82 -6.25 5.70 -1.44
N THR A 83 -6.37 6.99 -1.13
CA THR A 83 -7.10 7.95 -1.96
C THR A 83 -6.36 8.34 -3.24
N ARG A 84 -5.03 8.52 -3.19
CA ARG A 84 -4.24 8.97 -4.34
C ARG A 84 -3.84 7.86 -5.30
N GLU A 85 -3.59 6.65 -4.80
CA GLU A 85 -3.09 5.53 -5.63
C GLU A 85 -4.07 4.36 -5.66
N ILE A 86 -4.41 3.77 -4.51
CA ILE A 86 -5.08 2.46 -4.47
C ILE A 86 -6.49 2.52 -5.08
N LEU A 87 -7.35 3.43 -4.61
CA LEU A 87 -8.74 3.54 -5.07
C LEU A 87 -8.84 3.84 -6.58
N PRO A 88 -8.08 4.80 -7.15
CA PRO A 88 -8.08 5.02 -8.60
C PRO A 88 -7.72 3.79 -9.43
N TRP A 89 -6.82 2.92 -8.98
CA TRP A 89 -6.45 1.71 -9.71
C TRP A 89 -7.48 0.60 -9.55
N LEU A 90 -8.06 0.44 -8.36
CA LEU A 90 -9.16 -0.50 -8.14
C LEU A 90 -10.38 -0.17 -9.00
N GLN A 91 -10.69 1.12 -9.18
CA GLN A 91 -11.74 1.59 -10.08
C GLN A 91 -11.47 1.27 -11.55
N LYS A 92 -10.20 1.19 -11.95
CA LYS A 92 -9.78 0.87 -13.32
C LYS A 92 -9.67 -0.64 -13.59
N GLY A 93 -10.00 -1.50 -12.62
CA GLY A 93 -9.93 -2.95 -12.80
C GLY A 93 -8.54 -3.55 -12.61
N TYR A 94 -7.62 -2.84 -11.97
CA TYR A 94 -6.27 -3.34 -11.71
C TYR A 94 -6.24 -4.26 -10.48
N VAL A 95 -5.30 -5.19 -10.49
CA VAL A 95 -4.83 -5.89 -9.29
C VAL A 95 -3.76 -5.05 -8.56
#